data_AF-A0A815TZA1-F1
#
_entry.id   AF-A0A815TZA1-F1
#
_cell.length_a   1.000
_cell.length_b   1.000
_cell.length_c   1.000
_cell.angle_alpha   90.00
_cell.angle_beta   90.00
_cell.angle_gamma   90.00
#
_symmetry.space_group_name_H-M   'P 1'
#
loop_
_entity.id
_entity.type
_entity.pdbx_description
1 polymer ?
#
loop_
_entity_poly.entity_id
_entity_poly.type
_entity_poly.pdbx_seq_one_letter_code
_entity_poly.pdbx_strand_id
1 'polypeptide(L)'
;NRTDIFNLNTRILCWIPTTLKRLDRAIVVYETWAKRCDRSLFIIGGSPPSIPLNYSTQAFSIVYLNNEQVEKRDQLSQKVLLSLLYIYNHYRYDYDWFFKGDDDTFVIVENLRYFLRRRFSNLSICYGYMAKTTNRYYPSGGAGYVLSQEALLQFGKRILTKPEQLKLCKKDEAEDINIAHCLGRINVFIMNLRDSQQLETFHPMTFQEHFMGNFTKWIREHAQFEQKKGEACCSPLSISFHALSIDEMKMMHFLLYRIQIASV
;
A
#
# COMPACT_ATOMS: atom_id res chain seq x y z
N ASN A 1 -14.79 -5.03 -32.30
CA ASN A 1 -15.57 -4.72 -31.09
C ASN A 1 -14.64 -4.51 -29.91
N ARG A 2 -14.39 -3.25 -29.54
CA ARG A 2 -13.35 -2.80 -28.60
C ARG A 2 -13.99 -2.19 -27.33
N THR A 3 -15.08 -2.78 -26.86
CA THR A 3 -16.05 -2.06 -26.02
C THR A 3 -16.02 -2.35 -24.52
N ASP A 4 -15.14 -3.18 -23.98
CA ASP A 4 -15.10 -3.43 -22.51
C ASP A 4 -13.66 -3.60 -21.95
N ILE A 5 -12.82 -2.56 -22.00
CA ILE A 5 -11.48 -2.58 -21.35
C ILE A 5 -11.43 -1.68 -20.10
N PHE A 6 -12.49 -0.92 -19.82
CA PHE A 6 -12.54 0.01 -18.69
C PHE A 6 -13.52 -0.49 -17.64
N ASN A 7 -13.00 -1.01 -16.52
CA ASN A 7 -13.85 -1.23 -15.35
C ASN A 7 -14.09 0.10 -14.64
N LEU A 8 -15.18 0.79 -15.02
CA LEU A 8 -15.60 2.05 -14.40
C LEU A 8 -15.93 1.92 -12.91
N ASN A 9 -16.14 0.70 -12.42
CA ASN A 9 -16.43 0.37 -11.02
C ASN A 9 -15.29 -0.44 -10.38
N THR A 10 -14.05 0.03 -10.54
CA THR A 10 -12.88 -0.61 -9.91
C THR A 10 -12.93 -0.39 -8.39
N ARG A 11 -13.25 -1.45 -7.64
CA ARG A 11 -13.41 -1.43 -6.18
C ARG A 11 -12.09 -1.72 -5.48
N ILE A 12 -11.67 -0.82 -4.60
CA ILE A 12 -10.37 -0.86 -3.92
C ILE A 12 -10.60 -0.90 -2.40
N LEU A 13 -10.12 -1.96 -1.76
CA LEU A 13 -9.95 -2.01 -0.32
C LEU A 13 -8.54 -1.54 0.03
N CYS A 14 -8.44 -0.46 0.78
CA CYS A 14 -7.19 0.01 1.37
C CYS A 14 -7.07 -0.52 2.80
N TRP A 15 -5.89 -1.02 3.16
CA TRP A 15 -5.61 -1.46 4.52
C TRP A 15 -4.27 -0.92 4.99
N ILE A 16 -4.25 -0.45 6.23
CA ILE A 16 -3.17 0.33 6.81
C ILE A 16 -2.76 -0.29 8.14
N PRO A 17 -1.62 -1.00 8.23
CA PRO A 17 -1.10 -1.45 9.51
C PRO A 17 -0.64 -0.22 10.32
N THR A 18 -1.18 -0.06 11.53
CA THR A 18 -0.83 1.04 12.44
C THR A 18 -0.93 0.58 13.89
N THR A 19 -0.58 1.40 14.86
CA THR A 19 -0.61 1.04 16.29
C THR A 19 -1.52 2.00 17.05
N LEU A 20 -1.97 1.62 18.25
CA LEU A 20 -2.71 2.55 19.12
C LEU A 20 -1.93 3.84 19.42
N LYS A 21 -0.59 3.79 19.43
CA LYS A 21 0.27 4.95 19.66
C LYS A 21 0.36 5.90 18.46
N ARG A 22 -0.08 5.48 17.28
CA ARG A 22 -0.06 6.24 16.02
C ARG A 22 -1.46 6.55 15.50
N LEU A 23 -2.47 6.53 16.39
CA LEU A 23 -3.86 6.82 16.02
C LEU A 23 -4.05 8.23 15.45
N ASP A 24 -3.27 9.20 15.92
CA ASP A 24 -3.21 10.56 15.39
C ASP A 24 -2.91 10.55 13.88
N ARG A 25 -1.90 9.79 13.45
CA ARG A 25 -1.57 9.59 12.03
C ARG A 25 -2.66 8.85 11.30
N ALA A 26 -3.22 7.80 11.90
CA ALA A 26 -4.24 6.98 11.28
C ALA A 26 -5.53 7.80 10.99
N ILE A 27 -5.92 8.69 11.91
CA ILE A 27 -7.01 9.65 11.71
C ILE A 27 -6.71 10.55 10.51
N VAL A 28 -5.50 11.12 10.42
CA VAL A 28 -5.11 11.99 9.30
C VAL A 28 -5.13 11.23 7.98
N VAL A 29 -4.62 10.00 7.95
CA VAL A 29 -4.68 9.11 6.78
C VAL A 29 -6.13 8.90 6.32
N TYR A 30 -7.06 8.66 7.25
CA TYR A 30 -8.48 8.53 6.95
C TYR A 30 -9.09 9.83 6.41
N GLU A 31 -8.92 10.93 7.15
CA GLU A 31 -9.51 12.24 6.81
C GLU A 31 -8.98 12.80 5.49
N THR A 32 -7.78 12.41 5.08
CA THR A 32 -7.17 12.85 3.82
C THR A 32 -7.50 11.92 2.65
N TRP A 33 -6.88 10.73 2.59
CA TRP A 33 -6.92 9.89 1.39
C TRP A 33 -7.68 8.59 1.56
N ALA A 34 -7.62 7.92 2.72
CA ALA A 34 -8.16 6.55 2.83
C ALA A 34 -9.69 6.49 2.74
N LYS A 35 -10.40 7.58 3.11
CA LYS A 35 -11.85 7.71 2.88
C LYS A 35 -12.28 7.70 1.40
N ARG A 36 -11.33 7.81 0.46
CA ARG A 36 -11.56 7.76 -0.99
C ARG A 36 -11.42 6.34 -1.57
N CYS A 37 -10.96 5.39 -0.75
CA CYS A 37 -11.07 3.98 -1.07
C CYS A 37 -12.51 3.50 -0.85
N ASP A 38 -12.94 2.46 -1.55
CA ASP A 38 -14.28 1.88 -1.39
C ASP A 38 -14.45 1.27 0.01
N ARG A 39 -13.32 0.83 0.61
CA ARG A 39 -13.20 0.49 2.03
C ARG A 39 -11.81 0.82 2.53
N SER A 40 -11.72 1.29 3.77
CA SER A 40 -10.46 1.49 4.48
C SER A 40 -10.45 0.70 5.80
N LEU A 41 -9.43 -0.11 6.03
CA LEU A 41 -9.22 -0.83 7.28
C LEU A 41 -7.92 -0.38 7.95
N PHE A 42 -7.98 -0.07 9.24
CA PHE A 42 -6.80 0.25 10.05
C PHE A 42 -6.51 -0.94 10.95
N ILE A 43 -5.38 -1.61 10.72
CA ILE A 43 -5.07 -2.87 11.38
C ILE A 43 -4.14 -2.64 12.56
N ILE A 44 -4.65 -2.93 13.76
CA ILE A 44 -3.95 -2.83 15.03
C ILE A 44 -3.65 -4.25 15.51
N GLY A 45 -2.42 -4.47 15.95
CA GLY A 45 -1.96 -5.78 16.42
C GLY A 45 -2.61 -6.15 17.74
N GLY A 46 -2.66 -5.22 18.69
CA GLY A 46 -3.21 -5.44 20.03
C GLY A 46 -4.72 -5.60 20.08
N SER A 47 -5.25 -5.52 21.31
CA SER A 47 -6.68 -5.56 21.61
C SER A 47 -7.29 -4.15 21.67
N PRO A 48 -8.62 -4.02 21.56
CA PRO A 48 -9.30 -2.75 21.82
C PRO A 48 -8.94 -2.19 23.20
N PRO A 49 -8.72 -0.87 23.34
CA PRO A 49 -8.49 -0.26 24.63
C PRO A 49 -9.73 -0.40 25.52
N SER A 50 -9.53 -0.60 26.83
CA SER A 50 -10.63 -0.74 27.80
C SER A 50 -11.48 0.53 27.92
N ILE A 51 -10.89 1.68 27.61
CA ILE A 51 -11.58 2.97 27.56
C ILE A 51 -11.82 3.31 26.09
N PRO A 52 -13.06 3.64 25.69
CA PRO A 52 -13.36 4.07 24.32
C PRO A 52 -12.47 5.24 23.92
N LEU A 53 -11.97 5.21 22.69
CA LEU A 53 -11.20 6.32 22.14
C LEU A 53 -12.09 7.57 22.05
N ASN A 54 -11.61 8.71 22.55
CA ASN A 54 -12.30 10.01 22.53
C ASN A 54 -12.39 10.66 21.14
N TYR A 55 -12.33 9.86 20.08
CA TYR A 55 -12.48 10.31 18.70
C TYR A 55 -13.71 9.62 18.12
N SER A 56 -14.45 10.31 17.26
CA SER A 56 -15.61 9.72 16.57
C SER A 56 -15.12 8.62 15.63
N THR A 57 -15.06 7.38 16.13
CA THR A 57 -14.65 6.19 15.36
C THR A 57 -15.71 5.73 14.39
N GLN A 58 -16.89 6.38 14.33
CA GLN A 58 -17.99 5.99 13.45
C GLN A 58 -17.62 5.99 11.95
N ALA A 59 -16.61 6.75 11.55
CA ALA A 59 -16.11 6.78 10.17
C ALA A 59 -14.87 5.88 9.96
N PHE A 60 -14.26 5.39 11.04
CA PHE A 60 -12.91 4.80 11.07
C PHE A 60 -12.97 3.31 11.45
N SER A 61 -12.80 2.42 10.45
CA SER A 61 -12.87 0.97 10.68
C SER A 61 -11.54 0.41 11.20
N ILE A 62 -11.46 0.15 12.50
CA ILE A 62 -10.32 -0.52 13.13
C ILE A 62 -10.55 -2.03 13.17
N VAL A 63 -9.52 -2.79 12.81
CA VAL A 63 -9.46 -4.25 13.02
C VAL A 63 -8.37 -4.53 14.04
N TYR A 64 -8.75 -5.21 15.12
CA TYR A 64 -7.82 -5.66 16.15
C TYR A 64 -7.47 -7.13 15.91
N LEU A 65 -6.18 -7.43 15.81
CA LEU A 65 -5.68 -8.79 15.61
C LEU A 65 -5.58 -9.58 16.92
N ASN A 66 -5.74 -8.92 18.07
CA ASN A 66 -5.64 -9.51 19.42
C ASN A 66 -4.33 -10.27 19.66
N ASN A 67 -3.23 -9.73 19.13
CA ASN A 67 -1.88 -10.25 19.25
C ASN A 67 -0.89 -9.08 19.45
N GLU A 68 -0.65 -8.71 20.71
CA GLU A 68 0.22 -7.58 21.06
C GLU A 68 1.66 -7.74 20.57
N GLN A 69 2.14 -8.97 20.37
CA GLN A 69 3.52 -9.20 19.90
C GLN A 69 3.75 -8.60 18.52
N VAL A 70 2.73 -8.53 17.67
CA VAL A 70 2.86 -7.99 16.31
C VAL A 70 2.79 -6.47 16.24
N GLU A 71 2.69 -5.77 17.37
CA GLU A 71 2.84 -4.32 17.44
C GLU A 71 4.30 -3.87 17.40
N LYS A 72 5.24 -4.78 17.67
CA LYS A 72 6.66 -4.48 17.59
C LYS A 72 7.08 -4.35 16.12
N ARG A 73 7.98 -3.40 15.84
CA ARG A 73 8.41 -3.06 14.47
C ARG A 73 9.06 -4.25 13.75
N ASP A 74 9.84 -5.05 14.45
CA ASP A 74 10.49 -6.28 13.95
C ASP A 74 9.48 -7.40 13.65
N GLN A 75 8.24 -7.29 14.12
CA GLN A 75 7.15 -8.24 13.86
C GLN A 75 6.20 -7.77 12.76
N LEU A 76 6.55 -6.70 12.01
CA LEU A 76 5.70 -6.14 10.95
C LEU A 76 5.32 -7.18 9.88
N SER A 77 6.24 -8.07 9.48
CA SER A 77 5.94 -9.16 8.55
C SER A 77 4.80 -10.05 9.04
N GLN A 78 4.82 -10.40 10.33
CA GLN A 78 3.77 -11.21 10.94
C GLN A 78 2.44 -10.45 11.01
N LYS A 79 2.49 -9.15 11.34
CA LYS A 79 1.31 -8.28 11.32
C LYS A 79 0.66 -8.24 9.95
N VAL A 80 1.45 -8.10 8.88
CA VAL A 80 0.96 -8.09 7.50
C VAL A 80 0.35 -9.44 7.12
N LEU A 81 0.99 -10.56 7.43
CA LEU A 81 0.44 -11.89 7.15
C LEU A 81 -0.92 -12.12 7.85
N LEU A 82 -1.05 -11.71 9.12
CA LEU A 82 -2.32 -11.77 9.85
C LEU A 82 -3.38 -10.82 9.28
N SER A 83 -2.96 -9.62 8.86
CA SER A 83 -3.84 -8.65 8.20
C SER A 83 -4.40 -9.22 6.91
N LEU A 84 -3.54 -9.79 6.06
CA LEU A 84 -3.95 -10.42 4.81
C LEU A 84 -4.83 -11.64 5.04
N LEU A 85 -4.59 -12.44 6.08
CA LEU A 85 -5.46 -13.56 6.44
C LEU A 85 -6.86 -13.08 6.84
N TYR A 86 -6.94 -12.01 7.64
CA TYR A 86 -8.21 -11.38 7.98
C TYR A 86 -8.92 -10.88 6.71
N ILE A 87 -8.25 -10.10 5.87
CA ILE A 87 -8.82 -9.56 4.63
C ILE A 87 -9.27 -10.68 3.70
N TYR A 88 -8.48 -11.76 3.57
CA TYR A 88 -8.86 -12.93 2.81
C TYR A 88 -10.15 -13.57 3.36
N ASN A 89 -10.26 -13.77 4.67
CA ASN A 89 -11.43 -14.41 5.28
C ASN A 89 -12.71 -13.58 5.13
N HIS A 90 -12.59 -12.24 5.21
CA HIS A 90 -13.74 -11.34 5.31
C HIS A 90 -14.12 -10.61 4.01
N TYR A 91 -13.16 -10.33 3.11
CA TYR A 91 -13.36 -9.39 1.99
C TYR A 91 -12.86 -9.88 0.62
N ARG A 92 -12.31 -11.09 0.52
CA ARG A 92 -11.65 -11.58 -0.73
C ARG A 92 -12.50 -11.51 -2.00
N TYR A 93 -13.83 -11.51 -1.89
CA TYR A 93 -14.74 -11.45 -3.05
C TYR A 93 -15.43 -10.09 -3.23
N ASP A 94 -15.25 -9.17 -2.28
CA ASP A 94 -15.99 -7.91 -2.23
C ASP A 94 -15.30 -6.78 -2.99
N TYR A 95 -14.00 -6.93 -3.26
CA TYR A 95 -13.16 -5.93 -3.92
C TYR A 95 -12.27 -6.55 -4.99
N ASP A 96 -11.89 -5.72 -5.96
CA ASP A 96 -11.07 -6.14 -7.09
C ASP A 96 -9.57 -5.98 -6.79
N TRP A 97 -9.23 -5.04 -5.90
CA TRP A 97 -7.86 -4.69 -5.54
C TRP A 97 -7.71 -4.42 -4.04
N PHE A 98 -6.58 -4.83 -3.48
CA PHE A 98 -6.27 -4.74 -2.07
C PHE A 98 -4.96 -3.97 -1.89
N PHE A 99 -5.05 -2.68 -1.58
CA PHE A 99 -3.91 -1.78 -1.46
C PHE A 99 -3.43 -1.69 -0.01
N LYS A 100 -2.14 -1.97 0.21
CA LYS A 100 -1.41 -1.74 1.45
C LYS A 100 -0.74 -0.38 1.38
N GLY A 101 -1.00 0.48 2.37
CA GLY A 101 -0.23 1.70 2.62
C GLY A 101 0.18 1.79 4.08
N ASP A 102 1.25 2.50 4.41
CA ASP A 102 1.65 2.74 5.79
C ASP A 102 0.93 3.99 6.35
N ASP A 103 0.97 4.17 7.67
CA ASP A 103 0.41 5.34 8.37
C ASP A 103 1.27 6.62 8.22
N ASP A 104 2.26 6.57 7.33
CA ASP A 104 3.07 7.68 6.82
C ASP A 104 3.19 7.69 5.29
N THR A 105 2.28 6.98 4.61
CA THR A 105 2.09 7.05 3.15
C THR A 105 0.91 7.97 2.84
N PHE A 106 1.06 8.86 1.85
CA PHE A 106 -0.05 9.57 1.22
C PHE A 106 -0.37 8.94 -0.13
N VAL A 107 -1.65 8.76 -0.45
CA VAL A 107 -2.09 8.11 -1.69
C VAL A 107 -3.10 8.98 -2.44
N ILE A 108 -2.90 9.13 -3.75
CA ILE A 108 -3.87 9.71 -4.67
C ILE A 108 -4.71 8.55 -5.23
N VAL A 109 -5.78 8.19 -4.51
CA VAL A 109 -6.59 6.99 -4.79
C VAL A 109 -7.24 7.05 -6.18
N GLU A 110 -7.56 8.25 -6.66
CA GLU A 110 -8.04 8.53 -8.01
C GLU A 110 -7.02 8.10 -9.08
N ASN A 111 -5.74 8.40 -8.87
CA ASN A 111 -4.65 7.97 -9.77
C ASN A 111 -4.46 6.45 -9.68
N LEU A 112 -4.47 5.87 -8.48
CA LEU A 112 -4.44 4.41 -8.31
C LEU A 112 -5.56 3.73 -9.12
N ARG A 113 -6.80 4.20 -8.95
CA ARG A 113 -7.97 3.69 -9.67
C ARG A 113 -7.85 3.90 -11.18
N TYR A 114 -7.30 5.03 -11.63
CA TYR A 114 -7.06 5.32 -13.04
C TYR A 114 -6.15 4.28 -13.70
N PHE A 115 -5.11 3.81 -13.03
CA PHE A 115 -4.24 2.75 -13.56
C PHE A 115 -4.90 1.38 -13.48
N LEU A 116 -5.54 1.06 -12.35
CA LEU A 116 -6.11 -0.27 -12.09
C LEU A 116 -7.34 -0.57 -12.96
N ARG A 117 -8.14 0.43 -13.36
CA ARG A 117 -9.33 0.23 -14.21
C ARG A 117 -9.04 -0.37 -15.59
N ARG A 118 -7.78 -0.37 -16.01
CA ARG A 118 -7.29 -0.92 -17.29
C ARG A 118 -6.57 -2.26 -17.10
N ARG A 119 -6.65 -2.87 -15.93
CA ARG A 119 -5.99 -4.12 -15.55
C ARG A 119 -7.01 -5.14 -15.10
N PHE A 120 -6.65 -6.40 -15.24
CA PHE A 120 -7.49 -7.52 -14.87
C PHE A 120 -7.16 -7.97 -13.45
N SER A 121 -8.10 -7.83 -12.52
CA SER A 121 -7.96 -8.26 -11.13
C SER A 121 -7.98 -9.80 -10.95
N ASN A 122 -8.41 -10.54 -11.98
CA ASN A 122 -8.35 -12.00 -12.00
C ASN A 122 -6.97 -12.55 -12.45
N LEU A 123 -5.99 -11.67 -12.73
CA LEU A 123 -4.60 -12.07 -12.93
C LEU A 123 -3.84 -11.97 -11.62
N SER A 124 -3.07 -12.99 -11.27
CA SER A 124 -2.28 -13.06 -10.03
C SER A 124 -1.08 -12.09 -10.07
N ILE A 125 -1.34 -10.82 -9.74
CA ILE A 125 -0.37 -9.72 -9.84
C ILE A 125 -0.34 -8.86 -8.56
N CYS A 126 0.85 -8.36 -8.25
CA CYS A 126 1.14 -7.33 -7.26
C CYS A 126 1.80 -6.12 -7.96
N TYR A 127 1.27 -4.92 -7.78
CA TYR A 127 1.89 -3.68 -8.27
C TYR A 127 2.45 -2.84 -7.11
N GLY A 128 3.54 -2.11 -7.36
CA GLY A 128 4.13 -1.15 -6.43
C GLY A 128 5.43 -0.58 -6.98
N TYR A 129 6.15 0.20 -6.18
CA TYR A 129 7.51 0.62 -6.54
C TYR A 129 8.45 -0.58 -6.50
N MET A 130 9.01 -0.99 -7.63
CA MET A 130 9.79 -2.22 -7.71
C MET A 130 11.25 -1.96 -7.32
N ALA A 131 11.64 -2.57 -6.21
CA ALA A 131 13.01 -2.62 -5.73
C ALA A 131 13.62 -4.02 -5.97
N LYS A 132 14.94 -4.13 -5.85
CA LYS A 132 15.69 -5.37 -6.04
C LYS A 132 16.68 -5.61 -4.91
N THR A 133 16.87 -6.88 -4.58
CA THR A 133 18.07 -7.38 -3.90
C THR A 133 18.95 -8.08 -4.94
N THR A 134 20.06 -8.70 -4.52
CA THR A 134 20.95 -9.45 -5.42
C THR A 134 20.21 -10.50 -6.25
N ASN A 135 19.16 -11.13 -5.69
CA ASN A 135 18.53 -12.31 -6.28
C ASN A 135 17.02 -12.21 -6.46
N ARG A 136 16.38 -11.08 -6.11
CA ARG A 136 14.91 -10.95 -6.07
C ARG A 136 14.45 -9.53 -6.36
N TYR A 137 13.21 -9.41 -6.84
CA TYR A 137 12.48 -8.15 -6.86
C TYR A 137 11.37 -8.17 -5.81
N TYR A 138 11.05 -7.01 -5.27
CA TYR A 138 10.00 -6.81 -4.26
C TYR A 138 9.39 -5.42 -4.42
N PRO A 139 8.09 -5.21 -4.10
CA PRO A 139 7.55 -3.87 -4.04
C PRO A 139 8.02 -3.20 -2.75
N SER A 140 8.42 -1.93 -2.76
CA SER A 140 8.74 -1.21 -1.53
C SER A 140 7.51 -1.14 -0.61
N GLY A 141 7.68 -1.59 0.64
CA GLY A 141 6.60 -1.58 1.62
C GLY A 141 6.09 -0.17 1.93
N GLY A 142 7.00 0.81 2.03
CA GLY A 142 6.67 2.20 2.37
C GLY A 142 5.95 2.95 1.25
N ALA A 143 6.35 2.74 0.00
CA ALA A 143 5.62 3.28 -1.15
C ALA A 143 4.20 2.70 -1.25
N GLY A 144 3.94 1.58 -0.59
CA GLY A 144 2.71 0.83 -0.69
C GLY A 144 2.71 -0.10 -1.91
N TYR A 145 1.81 -1.09 -1.85
CA TYR A 145 1.64 -2.07 -2.91
C TYR A 145 0.20 -2.55 -2.99
N VAL A 146 -0.22 -3.00 -4.17
CA VAL A 146 -1.58 -3.45 -4.42
C VAL A 146 -1.59 -4.88 -4.93
N LEU A 147 -2.37 -5.72 -4.26
CA LEU A 147 -2.65 -7.07 -4.72
C LEU A 147 -3.94 -7.06 -5.54
N SER A 148 -3.90 -7.74 -6.67
CA SER A 148 -5.11 -8.17 -7.38
C SER A 148 -5.95 -9.12 -6.53
N GLN A 149 -7.25 -9.21 -6.83
CA GLN A 149 -8.12 -10.20 -6.22
C GLN A 149 -7.56 -11.62 -6.34
N GLU A 150 -7.12 -12.02 -7.54
CA GLU A 150 -6.55 -13.35 -7.76
C GLU A 150 -5.29 -13.59 -6.93
N ALA A 151 -4.40 -12.59 -6.82
CA ALA A 151 -3.22 -12.72 -5.97
C ALA A 151 -3.59 -12.95 -4.50
N LEU A 152 -4.56 -12.21 -3.96
CA LEU A 152 -5.04 -12.44 -2.58
C LEU A 152 -5.69 -13.83 -2.43
N LEU A 153 -6.48 -14.27 -3.41
CA LEU A 153 -7.11 -15.59 -3.39
C LEU A 153 -6.09 -16.73 -3.36
N GLN A 154 -5.08 -16.68 -4.24
CA GLN A 154 -4.01 -17.67 -4.25
C GLN A 154 -3.18 -17.60 -2.96
N PHE A 155 -2.89 -16.39 -2.46
CA PHE A 155 -2.12 -16.22 -1.24
C PHE A 155 -2.84 -16.81 -0.02
N GLY A 156 -4.13 -16.52 0.13
CA GLY A 156 -4.98 -17.11 1.15
C GLY A 156 -5.01 -18.63 1.09
N LYS A 157 -5.47 -19.17 -0.05
CA LYS A 157 -5.70 -20.61 -0.24
C LYS A 157 -4.43 -21.45 -0.12
N ARG A 158 -3.30 -20.95 -0.59
CA ARG A 158 -2.06 -21.74 -0.68
C ARG A 158 -1.10 -21.51 0.48
N ILE A 159 -1.15 -20.34 1.14
CA ILE A 159 -0.17 -19.98 2.18
C ILE A 159 -0.85 -19.59 3.48
N LEU A 160 -1.71 -18.56 3.48
CA LEU A 160 -2.18 -17.95 4.74
C LEU A 160 -3.02 -18.91 5.58
N THR A 161 -3.79 -19.81 4.95
CA THR A 161 -4.58 -20.84 5.65
C THR A 161 -3.81 -22.13 5.91
N LYS A 162 -2.50 -22.17 5.62
CA LYS A 162 -1.66 -23.38 5.68
C LYS A 162 -0.42 -23.13 6.54
N PRO A 163 -0.46 -23.46 7.85
CA PRO A 163 0.63 -23.14 8.78
C PRO A 163 2.01 -23.60 8.32
N GLU A 164 2.10 -24.77 7.68
CA GLU A 164 3.33 -25.32 7.13
C GLU A 164 3.90 -24.49 5.98
N GLN A 165 3.03 -23.91 5.14
CA GLN A 165 3.46 -23.03 4.05
C GLN A 165 3.80 -21.63 4.57
N LEU A 166 3.03 -21.14 5.55
CA LEU A 166 3.27 -19.85 6.20
C LEU A 166 4.62 -19.81 6.92
N LYS A 167 5.09 -20.91 7.50
CA LYS A 167 6.44 -20.97 8.09
C LYS A 167 7.55 -20.69 7.06
N LEU A 168 7.33 -21.06 5.81
CA LEU A 168 8.31 -20.89 4.73
C LEU A 168 8.35 -19.45 4.19
N CYS A 169 7.43 -18.60 4.64
CA CYS A 169 7.38 -17.18 4.35
C CYS A 169 8.29 -16.34 5.25
N LYS A 170 8.64 -16.84 6.43
CA LYS A 170 9.41 -16.08 7.40
C LYS A 170 10.90 -16.20 7.09
N LYS A 171 11.48 -15.12 6.57
CA LYS A 171 12.92 -14.88 6.58
C LYS A 171 13.17 -13.71 7.53
N ASP A 172 14.32 -13.68 8.18
CA ASP A 172 14.73 -12.56 9.03
C ASP A 172 15.16 -11.36 8.16
N GLU A 173 14.28 -10.96 7.23
CA GLU A 173 14.41 -9.86 6.27
C GLU A 173 13.28 -8.83 6.51
N ALA A 174 13.32 -7.70 5.79
CA ALA A 174 12.24 -6.70 5.84
C ALA A 174 10.88 -7.29 5.40
N GLU A 175 9.78 -6.68 5.85
CA GLU A 175 8.42 -7.16 5.58
C GLU A 175 8.14 -7.31 4.08
N ASP A 176 8.43 -6.28 3.31
CA ASP A 176 8.18 -6.25 1.88
C ASP A 176 8.96 -7.34 1.11
N ILE A 177 10.22 -7.58 1.48
CA ILE A 177 11.04 -8.68 0.94
C ILE A 177 10.44 -10.05 1.29
N ASN A 178 9.98 -10.22 2.53
CA ASN A 178 9.34 -11.44 3.00
C ASN A 178 8.03 -11.72 2.26
N ILE A 179 7.17 -10.70 2.14
CA ILE A 179 5.91 -10.80 1.41
C ILE A 179 6.17 -11.09 -0.07
N ALA A 180 7.12 -10.40 -0.71
CA ALA A 180 7.51 -10.69 -2.09
C ALA A 180 8.00 -12.14 -2.28
N HIS A 181 8.80 -12.64 -1.34
CA HIS A 181 9.24 -14.03 -1.35
C HIS A 181 8.04 -15.01 -1.28
N CYS A 182 7.07 -14.76 -0.41
CA CYS A 182 5.84 -15.57 -0.33
C CYS A 182 5.03 -15.55 -1.62
N LEU A 183 4.80 -14.36 -2.16
CA LEU A 183 4.06 -14.15 -3.40
C LEU A 183 4.74 -14.89 -4.56
N GLY A 184 6.07 -14.88 -4.62
CA GLY A 184 6.85 -15.64 -5.60
C GLY A 184 6.63 -17.15 -5.52
N ARG A 185 6.46 -17.73 -4.32
CA ARG A 185 6.21 -19.18 -4.14
C ARG A 185 4.89 -19.65 -4.75
N ILE A 186 3.97 -18.72 -5.02
CA ILE A 186 2.66 -19.00 -5.61
C ILE A 186 2.49 -18.34 -6.98
N ASN A 187 3.60 -17.97 -7.62
CA ASN A 187 3.64 -17.35 -8.95
C ASN A 187 2.81 -16.06 -9.06
N VAL A 188 2.74 -15.27 -7.99
CA VAL A 188 2.24 -13.89 -8.09
C VAL A 188 3.34 -13.03 -8.69
N PHE A 189 3.04 -12.35 -9.79
CA PHE A 189 3.99 -11.48 -10.47
C PHE A 189 4.05 -10.12 -9.78
N ILE A 190 5.25 -9.69 -9.41
CA ILE A 190 5.50 -8.34 -8.90
C ILE A 190 5.86 -7.48 -10.10
N MET A 191 5.18 -6.34 -10.25
CA MET A 191 5.37 -5.46 -11.41
C MET A 191 5.48 -4.00 -10.95
N ASN A 192 6.44 -3.27 -11.54
CA ASN A 192 6.45 -1.83 -11.42
C ASN A 192 5.29 -1.22 -12.24
N LEU A 193 4.68 -0.18 -11.72
CA LEU A 193 3.68 0.61 -12.40
C LEU A 193 4.26 1.99 -12.71
N ARG A 194 4.64 2.20 -13.97
CA ARG A 194 5.07 3.50 -14.49
C ARG A 194 4.03 4.04 -15.45
N ASP A 195 4.00 5.36 -15.61
CA ASP A 195 3.08 6.01 -16.54
C ASP A 195 3.48 5.81 -18.01
N SER A 196 2.73 6.41 -18.93
CA SER A 196 3.02 6.33 -20.37
C SER A 196 4.38 6.93 -20.77
N GLN A 197 4.95 7.80 -19.93
CA GLN A 197 6.27 8.41 -20.10
C GLN A 197 7.37 7.65 -19.34
N GLN A 198 7.05 6.48 -18.77
CA GLN A 198 7.95 5.67 -17.95
C GLN A 198 8.41 6.37 -16.66
N LEU A 199 7.63 7.31 -16.13
CA LEU A 199 7.88 7.93 -14.83
C LEU A 199 7.30 7.08 -13.70
N GLU A 200 7.98 7.06 -12.56
CA GLU A 200 7.55 6.33 -11.37
C GLU A 200 6.22 6.90 -10.84
N THR A 201 5.32 5.99 -10.44
CA THR A 201 4.02 6.37 -9.85
C THR A 201 3.96 6.06 -8.36
N PHE A 202 4.73 5.11 -7.86
CA PHE A 202 4.87 4.81 -6.43
C PHE A 202 6.21 5.36 -5.94
N HIS A 203 6.22 6.10 -4.84
CA HIS A 203 7.43 6.79 -4.38
C HIS A 203 7.79 6.36 -2.94
N PRO A 204 8.95 5.70 -2.73
CA PRO A 204 9.40 5.20 -1.41
C PRO A 204 10.03 6.27 -0.51
N MET A 205 9.86 7.55 -0.84
CA MET A 205 10.40 8.70 -0.10
C MET A 205 9.41 9.87 -0.25
N THR A 206 9.70 10.98 0.43
CA THR A 206 8.91 12.21 0.30
C THR A 206 9.03 12.80 -1.11
N PHE A 207 8.06 13.63 -1.51
CA PHE A 207 8.14 14.37 -2.78
C PHE A 207 9.40 15.26 -2.82
N GLN A 208 9.71 15.95 -1.72
CA GLN A 208 10.87 16.85 -1.66
C GLN A 208 12.18 16.11 -1.93
N GLU A 209 12.39 14.93 -1.33
CA GLU A 209 13.61 14.14 -1.53
C GLU A 209 13.76 13.68 -2.98
N HIS A 210 12.68 13.18 -3.60
CA HIS A 210 12.67 12.80 -5.02
C HIS A 210 12.92 13.99 -5.94
N PHE A 211 12.24 15.11 -5.70
CA PHE A 211 12.36 16.30 -6.53
C PHE A 211 13.76 16.92 -6.45
N MET A 212 14.34 17.01 -5.26
CA MET A 212 15.69 17.53 -5.06
C MET A 212 16.79 16.54 -5.48
N GLY A 213 16.44 15.26 -5.65
CA GLY A 213 17.41 14.19 -5.94
C GLY A 213 18.24 13.78 -4.72
N ASN A 214 17.72 13.98 -3.51
CA ASN A 214 18.34 13.59 -2.24
C ASN A 214 18.12 12.10 -1.95
N PHE A 215 18.49 11.25 -2.92
CA PHE A 215 18.25 9.80 -2.81
C PHE A 215 18.99 9.19 -1.63
N THR A 216 18.33 8.29 -0.91
CA THR A 216 18.98 7.52 0.17
C THR A 216 19.95 6.49 -0.41
N LYS A 217 20.81 5.94 0.46
CA LYS A 217 21.67 4.80 0.09
C LYS A 217 20.83 3.62 -0.43
N TRP A 218 19.73 3.32 0.25
CA TRP A 218 18.81 2.24 -0.14
C TRP A 218 18.29 2.42 -1.56
N ILE A 219 17.87 3.63 -1.95
CA ILE A 219 17.39 3.89 -3.31
C ILE A 219 18.47 3.63 -4.36
N ARG A 220 19.69 4.12 -4.12
CA ARG A 220 20.81 3.93 -5.05
C ARG A 220 21.16 2.46 -5.26
N GLU A 221 21.01 1.64 -4.24
CA GLU A 221 21.37 0.22 -4.27
C GLU A 221 20.23 -0.68 -4.78
N HIS A 222 18.99 -0.32 -4.47
CA HIS A 222 17.84 -1.21 -4.63
C HIS A 222 16.82 -0.76 -5.67
N ALA A 223 16.88 0.46 -6.20
CA ALA A 223 15.97 0.85 -7.28
C ALA A 223 16.12 -0.08 -8.49
N GLN A 224 15.00 -0.54 -9.06
CA GLN A 224 15.03 -1.29 -10.32
C GLN A 224 15.51 -0.41 -11.49
N PHE A 225 15.07 0.86 -11.50
CA PHE A 225 15.35 1.82 -12.55
C PHE A 225 16.15 3.02 -12.03
N GLU A 226 16.82 3.70 -12.94
CA GLU A 226 17.50 4.96 -12.64
C GLU A 226 16.49 6.00 -12.16
N GLN A 227 16.83 6.67 -11.06
CA GLN A 227 15.97 7.68 -10.45
C GLN A 227 16.23 9.04 -11.07
N LYS A 228 15.14 9.71 -11.46
CA LYS A 228 15.16 11.06 -12.02
C LYS A 228 14.87 12.08 -10.91
N LYS A 229 15.28 13.33 -11.13
CA LYS A 229 15.04 14.47 -10.22
C LYS A 229 14.35 15.63 -10.95
N GLY A 230 13.96 16.65 -10.20
CA GLY A 230 13.21 17.80 -10.71
C GLY A 230 11.85 17.39 -11.28
N GLU A 231 11.40 18.07 -12.34
CA GLU A 231 10.09 17.81 -12.96
C GLU A 231 9.93 16.38 -13.47
N ALA A 232 11.03 15.70 -13.78
CA ALA A 232 11.01 14.32 -14.25
C ALA A 232 11.09 13.28 -13.11
N CYS A 233 11.17 13.67 -11.83
CA CYS A 233 11.26 12.72 -10.72
C CYS A 233 10.06 11.79 -10.65
N CYS A 234 8.89 12.36 -10.96
CA CYS A 234 7.64 11.86 -10.45
C CYS A 234 6.58 12.00 -11.54
N SER A 235 5.80 10.95 -11.76
CA SER A 235 4.69 11.03 -12.72
C SER A 235 3.70 12.12 -12.32
N PRO A 236 3.13 12.90 -13.27
CA PRO A 236 1.95 13.72 -13.01
C PRO A 236 0.75 12.90 -12.51
N LEU A 237 0.74 11.58 -12.77
CA LEU A 237 -0.22 10.61 -12.26
C LEU A 237 0.36 9.81 -11.08
N SER A 238 1.19 10.44 -10.24
CA SER A 238 1.74 9.79 -9.04
C SER A 238 0.63 9.23 -8.16
N ILE A 239 0.86 8.03 -7.64
CA ILE A 239 -0.06 7.26 -6.81
C ILE A 239 0.26 7.47 -5.34
N SER A 240 1.53 7.41 -4.93
CA SER A 240 1.88 7.46 -3.51
C SER A 240 3.23 8.09 -3.22
N PHE A 241 3.35 8.68 -2.03
CA PHE A 241 4.61 9.17 -1.46
C PHE A 241 4.72 8.68 -0.01
N HIS A 242 5.93 8.35 0.42
CA HIS A 242 6.19 7.73 1.72
C HIS A 242 6.98 8.65 2.66
N ALA A 243 7.06 8.25 3.93
CA ALA A 243 7.79 8.90 5.01
C ALA A 243 7.30 10.33 5.31
N LEU A 244 6.01 10.58 5.09
CA LEU A 244 5.42 11.89 5.32
C LEU A 244 5.07 12.09 6.80
N SER A 245 5.30 13.31 7.27
CA SER A 245 4.73 13.83 8.51
C SER A 245 3.22 14.06 8.37
N ILE A 246 2.55 14.28 9.51
CA ILE A 246 1.14 14.66 9.54
C ILE A 246 0.89 15.94 8.75
N ASP A 247 1.78 16.93 8.89
CA ASP A 247 1.62 18.22 8.26
C ASP A 247 1.82 18.13 6.75
N GLU A 248 2.77 17.32 6.28
CA GLU A 248 2.95 17.06 4.85
C GLU A 248 1.73 16.35 4.25
N MET A 249 1.17 15.34 4.91
CA MET A 249 -0.06 14.67 4.44
C MET A 249 -1.24 15.65 4.33
N LYS A 250 -1.42 16.52 5.34
CA LYS A 250 -2.46 17.56 5.32
C LYS A 250 -2.21 18.59 4.23
N MET A 251 -0.96 19.02 4.05
CA MET A 251 -0.56 19.95 3.00
C MET A 251 -0.83 19.36 1.62
N MET A 252 -0.39 18.13 1.35
CA MET A 252 -0.67 17.45 0.08
C MET A 252 -2.17 17.35 -0.19
N HIS A 253 -2.98 17.01 0.82
CA HIS A 253 -4.44 16.99 0.69
C HIS A 253 -4.99 18.37 0.33
N PHE A 254 -4.53 19.43 1.01
CA PHE A 254 -4.99 20.78 0.75
C PHE A 254 -4.62 21.26 -0.67
N LEU A 255 -3.37 21.05 -1.09
CA LEU A 255 -2.90 21.40 -2.42
C LEU A 255 -3.68 20.69 -3.54
N LEU A 256 -3.97 19.40 -3.36
CA LEU A 256 -4.64 18.59 -4.39
C LEU A 256 -6.16 18.77 -4.45
N TYR A 257 -6.82 19.00 -3.32
CA TYR A 257 -8.28 18.91 -3.22
C TYR A 257 -8.97 20.20 -2.75
N ARG A 258 -8.23 21.26 -2.44
CA ARG A 258 -8.80 22.53 -1.93
C ARG A 258 -8.34 23.73 -2.74
N ILE A 259 -7.06 23.80 -3.11
CA ILE A 259 -6.55 24.88 -3.96
C ILE A 259 -7.10 24.73 -5.38
N GLN A 260 -7.52 25.84 -5.97
CA GLN A 260 -7.94 25.93 -7.36
C GLN A 260 -7.16 27.05 -8.03
N ILE A 261 -6.70 26.81 -9.25
CA ILE A 261 -6.22 27.87 -10.13
C ILE A 261 -7.46 28.47 -10.79
N ALA A 262 -7.65 29.78 -10.67
CA ALA A 262 -8.77 30.45 -11.32
C ALA A 262 -8.70 30.19 -12.83
N SER A 263 -9.84 29.81 -13.43
CA SER A 263 -9.97 29.87 -14.89
C SER A 263 -10.12 31.33 -15.28
N VAL A 264 -9.17 31.83 -16.06
CA VAL A 264 -9.25 33.14 -16.73
C VAL A 264 -9.65 32.90 -18.17
#